data_AF-A0A1Y4J857-F1
#
_entry.id   AF-A0A1Y4J857-F1
#
_cell.length_a   1.000
_cell.length_b   1.000
_cell.length_c   1.000
_cell.angle_alpha   90.00
_cell.angle_beta   90.00
_cell.angle_gamma   90.00
#
_symmetry.space_group_name_H-M   'P 1'
#
loop_
_entity.id
_entity.type
_entity.pdbx_description
1 polymer ?
#
loop_
_entity_poly.entity_id
_entity_poly.type
_entity_poly.pdbx_seq_one_letter_code
_entity_poly.pdbx_strand_id
1 'polypeptide(L)'
;MEKELIGGTTKFQLNWTNSSNVLCNYMKEQRFLNMILQNQAIIPRYVIEPVDYLGIDGLSQICFPMTCFCDIPFSKVSSHMSRYGEYGIGIDKDVMLRMHRIQPVHYINSNSPLMDDFKEAFRMYYKSDKNLIEGEEKLLDYLFSTLLFMKPIWKQNIEKDGTVRPYIYQDECEWRFIPSDNFPGNLHLVLLPHETSEEGKNQYSKILANHKECWLCFEWSEVRYIIVPDESAAKRTIDTILNLNINEDEKYLLVSKIEVSKKFSENM
;
A
#
# COMPACT_ATOMS: atom_id res chain seq x y z
N MET A 1 19.94 25.16 -3.60
CA MET A 1 20.03 24.59 -4.95
C MET A 1 21.50 24.48 -5.29
N GLU A 2 22.15 23.45 -4.78
CA GLU A 2 23.56 23.17 -5.06
C GLU A 2 23.62 21.83 -5.80
N LYS A 3 24.25 21.87 -6.97
CA LYS A 3 24.50 20.71 -7.82
C LYS A 3 25.97 20.34 -7.63
N GLU A 4 26.25 19.20 -7.02
CA GLU A 4 27.50 18.51 -7.29
C GLU A 4 27.30 17.59 -8.49
N LEU A 5 28.03 17.90 -9.57
CA LEU A 5 28.13 17.11 -10.78
C LEU A 5 29.39 16.25 -10.68
N ILE A 6 29.23 14.96 -10.37
CA ILE A 6 30.25 13.95 -10.67
C ILE A 6 29.53 12.72 -11.21
N GLY A 7 29.77 12.37 -12.48
CA GLY A 7 29.36 11.10 -13.07
C GLY A 7 27.93 11.02 -13.60
N GLY A 8 27.61 11.76 -14.66
CA GLY A 8 26.73 11.25 -15.72
C GLY A 8 25.29 10.86 -15.40
N THR A 9 24.68 11.32 -14.30
CA THR A 9 23.23 11.56 -14.21
C THR A 9 23.00 12.44 -12.99
N THR A 10 22.60 13.69 -13.17
CA THR A 10 22.20 14.53 -12.04
C THR A 10 20.94 13.91 -11.45
N LYS A 11 21.06 13.14 -10.36
CA LYS A 11 19.90 12.66 -9.60
C LYS A 11 19.30 13.88 -8.89
N PHE A 12 18.27 14.47 -9.50
CA PHE A 12 17.46 15.48 -8.83
C PHE A 12 16.69 14.80 -7.70
N GLN A 13 16.86 15.26 -6.47
CA GLN A 13 16.00 14.89 -5.37
C GLN A 13 14.62 15.52 -5.59
N LEU A 14 13.57 14.70 -5.58
CA LEU A 14 12.19 15.19 -5.68
C LEU A 14 11.74 15.75 -4.33
N ASN A 15 10.98 16.84 -4.37
CA ASN A 15 10.40 17.47 -3.19
C ASN A 15 8.98 17.95 -3.49
N TRP A 16 8.00 17.43 -2.75
CA TRP A 16 6.60 17.78 -2.84
C TRP A 16 6.30 18.94 -1.88
N THR A 17 5.52 19.91 -2.37
CA THR A 17 5.13 21.10 -1.60
C THR A 17 3.72 21.00 -1.02
N ASN A 18 2.82 20.28 -1.69
CA ASN A 18 1.42 20.13 -1.28
C ASN A 18 1.13 18.79 -0.61
N SER A 19 1.77 17.71 -1.07
CA SER A 19 1.63 16.38 -0.49
C SER A 19 2.89 15.98 0.28
N SER A 20 2.83 14.84 0.96
CA SER A 20 3.92 14.39 1.82
C SER A 20 5.16 14.02 0.99
N ASN A 21 6.33 14.32 1.54
CA ASN A 21 7.62 13.82 1.06
C ASN A 21 7.92 12.38 1.53
N VAL A 22 6.97 11.78 2.26
CA VAL A 22 7.06 10.46 2.86
C VAL A 22 5.79 9.68 2.57
N LEU A 23 5.93 8.41 2.20
CA LEU A 23 4.82 7.47 2.12
C LEU A 23 4.76 6.66 3.42
N CYS A 24 3.62 6.72 4.11
CA CYS A 24 3.43 6.05 5.39
C CYS A 24 2.63 4.77 5.23
N ASN A 25 3.14 3.65 5.76
CA ASN A 25 2.39 2.41 5.93
C ASN A 25 1.90 2.33 7.39
N TYR A 26 0.59 2.35 7.60
CA TYR A 26 -0.05 2.28 8.92
C TYR A 26 -0.57 0.87 9.24
N MET A 27 -0.57 0.54 10.54
CA MET A 27 -0.99 -0.76 11.05
C MET A 27 -1.58 -0.67 12.46
N LYS A 28 -2.48 -1.60 12.79
CA LYS A 28 -3.23 -1.61 14.06
C LYS A 28 -2.44 -2.15 15.24
N GLU A 29 -1.50 -3.04 14.99
CA GLU A 29 -0.84 -3.81 16.04
C GLU A 29 0.67 -3.65 15.97
N GLN A 30 1.29 -3.46 17.14
CA GLN A 30 2.74 -3.32 17.27
C GLN A 30 3.52 -4.49 16.65
N ARG A 31 2.97 -5.71 16.71
CA ARG A 31 3.64 -6.89 16.14
C ARG A 31 3.99 -6.74 14.66
N PHE A 32 3.19 -6.00 13.89
CA PHE A 32 3.47 -5.75 12.47
C PHE A 32 4.63 -4.78 12.30
N LEU A 33 4.70 -3.73 13.13
CA LEU A 33 5.83 -2.80 13.12
C LEU A 33 7.12 -3.52 13.54
N ASN A 34 7.06 -4.35 14.59
CA ASN A 34 8.20 -5.16 15.02
C ASN A 34 8.66 -6.11 13.91
N MET A 35 7.73 -6.75 13.21
CA MET A 35 8.05 -7.61 12.06
C MET A 35 8.76 -6.82 10.96
N ILE A 36 8.32 -5.59 10.66
CA ILE A 36 8.99 -4.73 9.67
C ILE A 36 10.42 -4.40 10.09
N LEU A 37 10.61 -3.98 11.35
CA LEU A 37 11.92 -3.62 11.89
C LEU A 37 12.87 -4.82 11.98
N GLN A 38 12.36 -6.00 12.33
CA GLN A 38 13.19 -7.20 12.44
C GLN A 38 13.64 -7.74 11.07
N ASN A 39 12.81 -7.56 10.04
CA ASN A 39 13.10 -8.04 8.69
C ASN A 39 13.72 -6.98 7.78
N GLN A 40 13.77 -5.72 8.23
CA GLN A 40 14.14 -4.56 7.40
C GLN A 40 13.33 -4.52 6.07
N ALA A 41 12.05 -4.87 6.16
CA ALA A 41 11.20 -5.01 5.00
C ALA A 41 9.71 -4.93 5.35
N ILE A 42 8.91 -4.40 4.44
CA ILE A 42 7.44 -4.44 4.52
C ILE A 42 6.96 -5.64 3.73
N ILE A 43 6.32 -6.59 4.43
CA ILE A 43 5.88 -7.88 3.89
C ILE A 43 4.46 -7.71 3.33
N PRO A 44 4.24 -7.85 2.01
CA PRO A 44 2.90 -7.77 1.43
C PRO A 44 1.98 -8.87 1.96
N ARG A 45 0.68 -8.61 1.91
CA ARG A 45 -0.36 -9.59 2.23
C ARG A 45 -1.43 -9.56 1.17
N TYR A 46 -2.11 -10.67 0.98
CA TYR A 46 -3.32 -10.69 0.18
C TYR A 46 -4.40 -9.83 0.84
N VAL A 47 -5.03 -8.97 0.06
CA VAL A 47 -6.12 -8.09 0.48
C VAL A 47 -7.27 -8.29 -0.47
N ILE A 48 -8.48 -8.39 0.09
CA ILE A 48 -9.72 -8.43 -0.67
C ILE A 48 -10.14 -6.98 -0.95
N GLU A 49 -10.19 -6.62 -2.22
CA GLU A 49 -10.66 -5.32 -2.68
C GLU A 49 -12.04 -5.48 -3.36
N PRO A 50 -13.06 -4.70 -2.95
CA PRO A 50 -14.35 -4.70 -3.61
C PRO A 50 -14.24 -4.05 -5.00
N VAL A 51 -14.87 -4.65 -6.00
CA VAL A 51 -14.93 -4.15 -7.38
C VAL A 51 -16.36 -4.15 -7.94
N ASP A 52 -17.36 -4.26 -7.06
CA ASP A 52 -18.79 -4.27 -7.40
C ASP A 52 -19.25 -3.00 -8.14
N TYR A 53 -18.54 -1.88 -7.94
CA TYR A 53 -18.77 -0.62 -8.67
C TYR A 53 -18.54 -0.73 -10.19
N LEU A 54 -17.86 -1.79 -10.66
CA LEU A 54 -17.75 -2.10 -12.09
C LEU A 54 -19.07 -2.63 -12.67
N GLY A 55 -19.99 -3.14 -11.84
CA GLY A 55 -21.26 -3.70 -12.30
C GLY A 55 -21.07 -4.86 -13.28
N ILE A 56 -20.10 -5.73 -13.02
CA ILE A 56 -19.81 -6.92 -13.84
C ILE A 56 -20.34 -8.15 -13.11
N ASP A 57 -21.25 -8.89 -13.75
CA ASP A 57 -21.84 -10.09 -13.15
C ASP A 57 -20.76 -11.12 -12.79
N GLY A 58 -20.83 -11.66 -11.58
CA GLY A 58 -19.85 -12.63 -11.07
C GLY A 58 -18.54 -12.03 -10.54
N LEU A 59 -18.35 -10.70 -10.65
CA LEU A 59 -17.15 -10.01 -10.18
C LEU A 59 -17.51 -8.91 -9.17
N SER A 60 -17.58 -9.27 -7.89
CA SER A 60 -17.85 -8.32 -6.80
C SER A 60 -16.59 -7.93 -6.01
N GLN A 61 -15.56 -8.77 -6.04
CA GLN A 61 -14.33 -8.59 -5.29
C GLN A 61 -13.18 -9.32 -5.98
N ILE A 62 -11.96 -8.84 -5.75
CA ILE A 62 -10.72 -9.48 -6.17
C ILE A 62 -9.79 -9.57 -4.96
N CYS A 63 -8.85 -10.52 -4.98
CA CYS A 63 -7.89 -10.69 -3.90
C CYS A 63 -6.49 -10.84 -4.46
N PHE A 64 -5.57 -9.97 -4.05
CA PHE A 64 -4.21 -9.93 -4.57
C PHE A 64 -3.24 -9.40 -3.50
N PRO A 65 -1.94 -9.69 -3.58
CA PRO A 65 -0.96 -9.26 -2.60
C PRO A 65 -0.59 -7.79 -2.83
N MET A 66 -0.62 -7.00 -1.76
CA MET A 66 -0.16 -5.62 -1.82
C MET A 66 0.34 -5.12 -0.47
N THR A 67 1.08 -4.01 -0.54
CA THR A 67 1.35 -3.11 0.58
C THR A 67 0.80 -1.74 0.24
N CYS A 68 -0.03 -1.18 1.12
CA CYS A 68 -0.63 0.14 0.94
C CYS A 68 0.13 1.18 1.74
N PHE A 69 0.32 2.35 1.15
CA PHE A 69 0.85 3.54 1.80
C PHE A 69 -0.10 4.70 1.60
N CYS A 70 -0.02 5.73 2.44
CA CYS A 70 -0.76 6.96 2.24
C CYS A 70 0.17 8.16 2.07
N ASP A 71 -0.19 9.05 1.16
CA ASP A 71 0.43 10.36 0.91
C ASP A 71 -0.38 11.46 1.59
N ILE A 72 -0.55 11.36 2.91
CA ILE A 72 -1.35 12.28 3.73
C ILE A 72 -0.40 13.08 4.64
N PRO A 73 -0.45 14.43 4.62
CA PRO A 73 0.28 15.24 5.59
C PRO A 73 -0.13 14.90 7.03
N PHE A 74 0.83 14.87 7.97
CA PHE A 74 0.55 14.50 9.37
C PHE A 74 -0.53 15.37 10.05
N SER A 75 -0.69 16.63 9.63
CA SER A 75 -1.76 17.50 10.12
C SER A 75 -3.17 17.05 9.75
N LYS A 76 -3.33 16.09 8.84
CA LYS A 76 -4.63 15.60 8.34
C LYS A 76 -4.81 14.09 8.51
N VAL A 77 -3.84 13.39 9.11
CA VAL A 77 -3.82 11.92 9.10
C VAL A 77 -4.66 11.27 10.21
N SER A 78 -5.17 12.04 11.18
CA SER A 78 -5.88 11.51 12.36
C SER A 78 -7.06 10.60 12.00
N SER A 79 -7.90 11.01 11.05
CA SER A 79 -9.03 10.21 10.58
C SER A 79 -8.58 8.90 9.92
N HIS A 80 -7.50 8.92 9.14
CA HIS A 80 -6.89 7.74 8.54
C HIS A 80 -6.35 6.77 9.60
N MET A 81 -5.62 7.29 10.60
CA MET A 81 -5.06 6.48 11.69
C MET A 81 -6.14 5.81 12.53
N SER A 82 -7.27 6.48 12.77
CA SER A 82 -8.41 5.88 13.48
C SER A 82 -8.93 4.59 12.81
N ARG A 83 -8.79 4.48 11.49
CA ARG A 83 -9.26 3.35 10.69
C ARG A 83 -8.18 2.28 10.49
N TYR A 84 -6.98 2.71 10.13
CA TYR A 84 -5.89 1.83 9.69
C TYR A 84 -4.89 1.48 10.80
N GLY A 85 -4.92 2.22 11.90
CA GLY A 85 -4.11 2.01 13.08
C GLY A 85 -3.12 3.14 13.33
N GLU A 86 -2.59 3.15 14.55
CA GLU A 86 -1.73 4.24 15.04
C GLU A 86 -0.24 3.89 15.04
N TYR A 87 0.12 2.65 14.67
CA TYR A 87 1.49 2.28 14.41
C TYR A 87 1.80 2.53 12.93
N GLY A 88 3.00 2.99 12.60
CA GLY A 88 3.36 3.28 11.22
C GLY A 88 4.85 3.27 10.96
N ILE A 89 5.21 3.12 9.69
CA ILE A 89 6.56 3.43 9.20
C ILE A 89 6.46 4.34 7.99
N GLY A 90 7.22 5.43 8.00
CA GLY A 90 7.29 6.40 6.91
C GLY A 90 8.60 6.25 6.16
N ILE A 91 8.54 5.99 4.85
CA ILE A 91 9.71 5.86 3.97
C ILE A 91 9.77 7.05 3.02
N ASP A 92 10.98 7.51 2.71
CA ASP A 92 11.24 8.56 1.74
C ASP A 92 10.53 8.29 0.40
N LYS A 93 9.72 9.24 -0.05
CA LYS A 93 8.87 9.05 -1.24
C LYS A 93 9.66 9.00 -2.55
N ASP A 94 10.78 9.74 -2.64
CA ASP A 94 11.64 9.70 -3.83
C ASP A 94 12.29 8.32 -3.98
N VAL A 95 12.74 7.73 -2.86
CA VAL A 95 13.23 6.35 -2.82
C VAL A 95 12.14 5.37 -3.26
N MET A 96 10.94 5.47 -2.68
CA MET A 96 9.82 4.60 -3.01
C MET A 96 9.49 4.58 -4.51
N LEU A 97 9.50 5.76 -5.14
CA LEU A 97 9.28 5.92 -6.58
C LEU A 97 10.40 5.31 -7.43
N ARG A 98 11.66 5.48 -7.03
CA ARG A 98 12.81 5.03 -7.82
C ARG A 98 13.10 3.55 -7.68
N MET A 99 12.82 2.98 -6.51
CA MET A 99 13.30 1.64 -6.14
C MET A 99 12.20 0.59 -6.06
N HIS A 100 10.93 0.98 -5.80
CA HIS A 100 9.89 0.01 -5.43
C HIS A 100 8.69 -0.05 -6.38
N ARG A 101 8.75 0.55 -7.57
CA ARG A 101 7.66 0.51 -8.59
C ARG A 101 6.27 0.82 -8.01
N ILE A 102 6.25 1.66 -6.98
CA ILE A 102 5.03 2.05 -6.29
C ILE A 102 4.19 2.97 -7.18
N GLN A 103 2.87 2.89 -7.08
CA GLN A 103 1.96 3.68 -7.91
C GLN A 103 0.80 4.24 -7.07
N PRO A 104 0.41 5.51 -7.24
CA PRO A 104 -0.80 6.04 -6.62
C PRO A 104 -2.04 5.34 -7.19
N VAL A 105 -3.04 5.13 -6.34
CA VAL A 105 -4.33 4.61 -6.77
C VAL A 105 -5.04 5.63 -7.66
N HIS A 106 -5.59 5.14 -8.77
CA HIS A 106 -6.53 5.88 -9.59
C HIS A 106 -7.93 5.81 -8.99
N TYR A 107 -8.34 6.94 -8.41
CA TYR A 107 -9.71 7.13 -7.98
C TYR A 107 -10.61 7.44 -9.16
N ILE A 108 -11.55 6.54 -9.45
CA ILE A 108 -12.44 6.65 -10.59
C ILE A 108 -13.84 7.05 -10.16
N ASN A 109 -14.45 7.98 -10.91
CA ASN A 109 -15.87 8.25 -10.79
C ASN A 109 -16.62 7.13 -11.52
N SER A 110 -17.40 6.33 -10.79
CA SER A 110 -18.15 5.19 -11.33
C SER A 110 -19.18 5.55 -12.41
N ASN A 111 -19.49 6.85 -12.57
CA ASN A 111 -20.40 7.41 -13.57
C ASN A 111 -19.68 8.23 -14.66
N SER A 112 -18.35 8.11 -14.78
CA SER A 112 -17.58 8.82 -15.80
C SER A 112 -17.48 8.03 -17.11
N PRO A 113 -17.31 8.70 -18.26
CA PRO A 113 -17.07 8.02 -19.54
C PRO A 113 -15.87 7.07 -19.50
N LEU A 114 -14.80 7.43 -18.78
CA LEU A 114 -13.63 6.56 -18.58
C LEU A 114 -14.00 5.24 -17.90
N MET A 115 -14.94 5.26 -16.95
CA MET A 115 -15.44 4.04 -16.33
C MET A 115 -16.26 3.21 -17.32
N ASP A 116 -17.07 3.84 -18.16
CA ASP A 116 -17.87 3.14 -19.16
C ASP A 116 -16.96 2.43 -20.18
N ASP A 117 -15.95 3.13 -20.69
CA ASP A 117 -14.93 2.57 -21.61
C ASP A 117 -14.17 1.40 -20.95
N PHE A 118 -13.75 1.56 -19.69
CA PHE A 118 -13.05 0.50 -18.95
C PHE A 118 -13.96 -0.73 -18.76
N LYS A 119 -15.22 -0.54 -18.38
CA LYS A 119 -16.19 -1.63 -18.21
C LYS A 119 -16.43 -2.38 -19.52
N GLU A 120 -16.57 -1.66 -20.63
CA GLU A 120 -16.75 -2.26 -21.96
C GLU A 120 -15.54 -3.11 -22.33
N ALA A 121 -14.33 -2.52 -22.28
CA ALA A 121 -13.09 -3.22 -22.59
C ALA A 121 -12.88 -4.45 -21.69
N PHE A 122 -13.06 -4.31 -20.37
CA PHE A 122 -12.87 -5.41 -19.42
C PHE A 122 -13.87 -6.55 -19.66
N ARG A 123 -15.14 -6.25 -19.96
CA ARG A 123 -16.18 -7.27 -20.23
C ARG A 123 -15.88 -8.09 -21.47
N MET A 124 -15.28 -7.49 -22.50
CA MET A 124 -14.89 -8.22 -23.72
C MET A 124 -13.92 -9.36 -23.42
N TYR A 125 -13.03 -9.18 -22.45
CA TYR A 125 -12.07 -10.21 -22.03
C TYR A 125 -12.59 -11.12 -20.91
N TYR A 126 -13.35 -10.57 -19.95
CA TYR A 126 -13.81 -11.35 -18.79
C TYR A 126 -14.82 -12.46 -19.13
N LYS A 127 -15.66 -12.27 -20.16
CA LYS A 127 -16.69 -13.23 -20.57
C LYS A 127 -16.33 -14.05 -21.82
N SER A 128 -15.18 -13.82 -22.45
CA SER A 128 -14.84 -14.52 -23.69
C SER A 128 -14.07 -15.82 -23.40
N ASP A 129 -14.68 -16.94 -23.76
CA ASP A 129 -14.05 -18.28 -23.82
C ASP A 129 -13.09 -18.40 -25.03
N LYS A 130 -12.57 -17.26 -25.52
CA LYS A 130 -11.79 -17.17 -26.75
C LYS A 130 -10.32 -17.36 -26.43
N ASN A 131 -9.64 -18.16 -27.26
CA ASN A 131 -8.19 -18.11 -27.34
C ASN A 131 -7.78 -16.68 -27.70
N LEU A 132 -7.03 -16.02 -26.81
CA LEU A 132 -6.53 -14.67 -27.01
C LEU A 132 -5.75 -14.60 -28.33
N ILE A 133 -6.00 -13.56 -29.12
CA ILE A 133 -5.19 -13.29 -30.31
C ILE A 133 -3.84 -12.73 -29.84
N GLU A 134 -2.75 -13.11 -30.52
CA GLU A 134 -1.41 -12.58 -30.25
C GLU A 134 -1.43 -11.04 -30.26
N GLY A 135 -1.07 -10.43 -29.12
CA GLY A 135 -1.15 -8.97 -28.91
C GLY A 135 -2.27 -8.51 -27.96
N GLU A 136 -3.32 -9.30 -27.76
CA GLU A 136 -4.39 -9.00 -26.78
C GLU A 136 -3.94 -9.22 -25.33
N GLU A 137 -2.94 -10.07 -25.11
CA GLU A 137 -2.37 -10.37 -23.77
C GLU A 137 -1.89 -9.09 -23.06
N LYS A 138 -1.16 -8.21 -23.76
CA LYS A 138 -0.67 -6.95 -23.17
C LYS A 138 -1.79 -6.00 -22.80
N LEU A 139 -2.88 -6.00 -23.56
CA LEU A 139 -4.05 -5.18 -23.25
C LEU A 139 -4.77 -5.75 -22.04
N LEU A 140 -4.89 -7.06 -21.94
CA LEU A 140 -5.45 -7.73 -20.77
C LEU A 140 -4.59 -7.45 -19.52
N ASP A 141 -3.27 -7.56 -19.62
CA ASP A 141 -2.32 -7.21 -18.55
C ASP A 141 -2.48 -5.75 -18.12
N TYR A 142 -2.66 -4.83 -19.07
CA TYR A 142 -2.91 -3.42 -18.79
C TYR A 142 -4.24 -3.22 -18.05
N LEU A 143 -5.31 -3.90 -18.48
CA LEU A 143 -6.63 -3.82 -17.83
C LEU A 143 -6.57 -4.37 -16.40
N PHE A 144 -5.92 -5.52 -16.20
CA PHE A 144 -5.70 -6.08 -14.86
C PHE A 144 -4.84 -5.14 -14.01
N SER A 145 -3.70 -4.67 -14.52
CA SER A 145 -2.84 -3.74 -13.78
C SER A 145 -3.62 -2.49 -13.38
N THR A 146 -4.39 -1.92 -14.30
CA THR A 146 -5.25 -0.76 -14.02
C THR A 146 -6.25 -1.07 -12.92
N LEU A 147 -6.89 -2.26 -12.95
CA LEU A 147 -7.81 -2.70 -11.90
C LEU A 147 -7.13 -2.82 -10.52
N LEU A 148 -5.91 -3.35 -10.45
CA LEU A 148 -5.16 -3.49 -9.20
C LEU A 148 -4.78 -2.14 -8.57
N PHE A 149 -4.74 -1.06 -9.36
CA PHE A 149 -4.50 0.30 -8.91
C PHE A 149 -5.76 1.18 -8.97
N MET A 150 -6.96 0.62 -9.10
CA MET A 150 -8.21 1.39 -9.18
C MET A 150 -9.00 1.31 -7.88
N LYS A 151 -9.59 2.43 -7.48
CA LYS A 151 -10.65 2.49 -6.45
C LYS A 151 -11.74 3.47 -6.88
N PRO A 152 -12.99 3.31 -6.43
CA PRO A 152 -13.99 4.34 -6.65
C PRO A 152 -13.64 5.57 -5.81
N ILE A 153 -14.00 6.77 -6.24
CA ILE A 153 -13.80 8.00 -5.44
C ILE A 153 -14.45 7.89 -4.05
N TRP A 154 -15.66 7.31 -4.02
CA TRP A 154 -16.43 7.13 -2.79
C TRP A 154 -17.37 5.93 -2.92
N LYS A 155 -17.88 5.44 -1.78
CA LYS A 155 -18.98 4.47 -1.73
C LYS A 155 -19.91 4.72 -0.55
N GLN A 156 -21.07 4.08 -0.55
CA GLN A 156 -21.91 3.97 0.64
C GLN A 156 -21.33 2.91 1.58
N ASN A 157 -21.13 3.26 2.84
CA ASN A 157 -20.80 2.35 3.93
C ASN A 157 -22.02 2.17 4.83
N ILE A 158 -22.26 0.93 5.23
CA ILE A 158 -23.23 0.60 6.27
C ILE A 158 -22.46 0.45 7.58
N GLU A 159 -22.72 1.33 8.54
CA GLU A 159 -22.15 1.26 9.88
C GLU A 159 -22.79 0.11 10.69
N LYS A 160 -22.19 -0.23 11.84
CA LYS A 160 -22.65 -1.36 12.67
C LYS A 160 -24.08 -1.18 13.21
N ASP A 161 -24.54 0.06 13.32
CA ASP A 161 -25.89 0.43 13.75
C ASP A 161 -26.91 0.43 12.59
N GLY A 162 -26.47 0.09 11.37
CA GLY A 162 -27.29 0.11 10.16
C GLY A 162 -27.34 1.48 9.46
N THR A 163 -26.68 2.51 9.99
CA THR A 163 -26.64 3.83 9.38
C THR A 163 -25.82 3.80 8.09
N VAL A 164 -26.38 4.34 7.01
CA VAL A 164 -25.66 4.49 5.73
C VAL A 164 -24.95 5.84 5.71
N ARG A 165 -23.62 5.83 5.56
CA ARG A 165 -22.81 7.04 5.39
C ARG A 165 -21.90 6.95 4.18
N PRO A 166 -21.64 8.07 3.47
CA PRO A 166 -20.64 8.07 2.43
C PRO A 166 -19.25 7.88 3.03
N TYR A 167 -18.42 7.10 2.35
CA TYR A 167 -17.00 7.01 2.60
C TYR A 167 -16.23 7.44 1.36
N ILE A 168 -15.35 8.43 1.50
CA ILE A 168 -14.54 8.98 0.43
C ILE A 168 -13.18 8.27 0.45
N TYR A 169 -12.96 7.38 -0.51
CA TYR A 169 -11.67 6.68 -0.65
C TYR A 169 -10.57 7.62 -1.11
N GLN A 170 -10.89 8.67 -1.86
CA GLN A 170 -9.91 9.64 -2.36
C GLN A 170 -9.10 10.29 -1.23
N ASP A 171 -9.69 10.46 -0.04
CA ASP A 171 -9.02 11.01 1.14
C ASP A 171 -7.95 10.07 1.72
N GLU A 172 -7.92 8.79 1.32
CA GLU A 172 -6.85 7.87 1.72
C GLU A 172 -5.51 8.21 1.06
N CYS A 173 -5.51 8.98 -0.04
CA CYS A 173 -4.33 9.29 -0.84
C CYS A 173 -3.42 8.05 -1.01
N GLU A 174 -4.02 6.90 -1.31
CA GLU A 174 -3.39 5.60 -1.30
C GLU A 174 -2.37 5.43 -2.44
N TRP A 175 -1.26 4.81 -2.10
CA TRP A 175 -0.24 4.29 -3.00
C TRP A 175 -0.08 2.80 -2.75
N ARG A 176 0.08 2.02 -3.81
CA ARG A 176 0.22 0.56 -3.70
C ARG A 176 1.56 0.10 -4.24
N PHE A 177 2.19 -0.77 -3.47
CA PHE A 177 3.20 -1.69 -3.97
C PHE A 177 2.55 -3.05 -4.21
N ILE A 178 2.75 -3.60 -5.40
CA ILE A 178 2.31 -4.94 -5.78
C ILE A 178 3.56 -5.72 -6.17
N PRO A 179 3.84 -6.88 -5.54
CA PRO A 179 5.05 -7.65 -5.81
C PRO A 179 4.90 -8.43 -7.14
N SER A 180 4.86 -7.73 -8.28
CA SER A 180 4.69 -8.38 -9.59
C SER A 180 6.00 -8.92 -10.19
N ASP A 181 7.13 -8.35 -9.79
CA ASP A 181 8.44 -8.70 -10.34
C ASP A 181 8.90 -10.03 -9.75
N ASN A 182 9.25 -11.00 -10.62
CA ASN A 182 9.68 -12.35 -10.20
C ASN A 182 8.68 -13.04 -9.26
N PHE A 183 7.39 -12.78 -9.43
CA PHE A 183 6.36 -13.37 -8.58
C PHE A 183 6.39 -14.91 -8.65
N PRO A 184 6.22 -15.63 -7.53
CA PRO A 184 6.34 -17.10 -7.51
C PRO A 184 5.31 -17.75 -8.44
N GLY A 185 5.78 -18.55 -9.40
CA GLY A 185 4.92 -19.19 -10.41
C GLY A 185 3.92 -20.21 -9.85
N ASN A 186 4.07 -20.61 -8.59
CA ASN A 186 3.13 -21.48 -7.86
C ASN A 186 2.06 -20.69 -7.07
N LEU A 187 2.06 -19.36 -7.15
CA LEU A 187 1.07 -18.49 -6.51
C LEU A 187 0.31 -17.70 -7.58
N HIS A 188 -0.96 -17.40 -7.30
CA HIS A 188 -1.78 -16.56 -8.15
C HIS A 188 -1.67 -15.10 -7.71
N LEU A 189 -1.15 -14.21 -8.58
CA LEU A 189 -1.09 -12.78 -8.25
C LEU A 189 -2.50 -12.23 -7.95
N VAL A 190 -3.51 -12.69 -8.70
CA VAL A 190 -4.92 -12.45 -8.40
C VAL A 190 -5.57 -13.81 -8.15
N LEU A 191 -6.11 -14.01 -6.94
CA LEU A 191 -6.78 -15.25 -6.57
C LEU A 191 -7.99 -15.51 -7.45
N LEU A 192 -8.26 -16.79 -7.70
CA LEU A 192 -9.47 -17.20 -8.41
C LEU A 192 -10.72 -16.86 -7.57
N PRO A 193 -11.90 -16.68 -8.19
CA PRO A 193 -13.11 -16.31 -7.46
C PRO A 193 -13.46 -17.26 -6.30
N HIS A 194 -13.23 -18.57 -6.46
CA HIS A 194 -13.49 -19.57 -5.42
C HIS A 194 -12.44 -19.59 -4.29
N GLU A 195 -11.25 -19.03 -4.54
CA GLU A 195 -10.18 -18.84 -3.55
C GLU A 195 -10.37 -17.51 -2.78
N THR A 196 -11.14 -16.57 -3.34
CA THR A 196 -11.36 -15.23 -2.79
C THR A 196 -12.32 -15.27 -1.59
N SER A 197 -11.74 -15.56 -0.43
CA SER A 197 -12.40 -15.59 0.88
C SER A 197 -11.44 -15.14 1.98
N GLU A 198 -11.95 -14.85 3.19
CA GLU A 198 -11.07 -14.51 4.32
C GLU A 198 -10.10 -15.64 4.66
N GLU A 199 -10.53 -16.90 4.52
CA GLU A 199 -9.65 -18.06 4.74
C GLU A 199 -8.56 -18.15 3.66
N GLY A 200 -8.95 -18.06 2.38
CA GLY A 200 -8.00 -18.05 1.27
C GLY A 200 -7.00 -16.89 1.38
N LYS A 201 -7.47 -15.67 1.61
CA LYS A 201 -6.63 -14.49 1.86
C LYS A 201 -5.57 -14.76 2.95
N ASN A 202 -5.97 -15.34 4.07
CA ASN A 202 -5.06 -15.61 5.20
C ASN A 202 -4.07 -16.73 4.88
N GLN A 203 -4.52 -17.81 4.23
CA GLN A 203 -3.65 -18.93 3.83
C GLN A 203 -2.59 -18.46 2.82
N TYR A 204 -2.99 -17.77 1.75
CA TYR A 204 -2.06 -17.25 0.75
C TYR A 204 -1.10 -16.20 1.33
N SER A 205 -1.57 -15.32 2.23
CA SER A 205 -0.70 -14.38 2.94
C SER A 205 0.36 -15.07 3.78
N LYS A 206 0.02 -16.18 4.44
CA LYS A 206 0.97 -16.98 5.22
C LYS A 206 2.03 -17.63 4.35
N ILE A 207 1.65 -18.11 3.16
CA ILE A 207 2.61 -18.68 2.19
C ILE A 207 3.51 -17.57 1.65
N LEU A 208 2.93 -16.47 1.18
CA LEU A 208 3.63 -15.31 0.63
C LEU A 208 4.66 -14.72 1.59
N ALA A 209 4.39 -14.75 2.91
CA ALA A 209 5.35 -14.28 3.91
C ALA A 209 6.70 -15.01 3.85
N ASN A 210 6.80 -16.21 3.26
CA ASN A 210 8.06 -16.93 3.08
C ASN A 210 8.80 -16.60 1.77
N HIS A 211 8.17 -15.82 0.88
CA HIS A 211 8.73 -15.41 -0.41
C HIS A 211 9.37 -14.02 -0.28
N LYS A 212 10.66 -14.00 0.08
CA LYS A 212 11.43 -12.77 0.29
C LYS A 212 11.59 -11.94 -0.97
N GLU A 213 11.54 -12.57 -2.14
CA GLU A 213 11.50 -11.92 -3.45
C GLU A 213 10.28 -11.00 -3.62
N CYS A 214 9.20 -11.21 -2.84
CA CYS A 214 8.03 -10.35 -2.83
C CYS A 214 8.09 -9.22 -1.80
N TRP A 215 9.11 -9.18 -0.93
CA TRP A 215 9.16 -8.20 0.14
C TRP A 215 9.60 -6.83 -0.38
N LEU A 216 9.04 -5.77 0.20
CA LEU A 216 9.55 -4.41 -0.01
C LEU A 216 10.66 -4.15 1.02
N CYS A 217 11.89 -4.51 0.67
CA CYS A 217 13.09 -4.23 1.46
C CYS A 217 13.50 -2.76 1.33
N PHE A 218 14.03 -2.16 2.38
CA PHE A 218 14.47 -0.76 2.40
C PHE A 218 15.74 -0.61 3.23
N GLU A 219 16.44 0.51 3.10
CA GLU A 219 17.61 0.84 3.93
C GLU A 219 17.21 1.70 5.14
N TRP A 220 17.92 1.57 6.27
CA TRP A 220 17.63 2.35 7.48
C TRP A 220 17.73 3.86 7.28
N SER A 221 18.56 4.29 6.33
CA SER A 221 18.71 5.69 5.92
C SER A 221 17.46 6.24 5.22
N GLU A 222 16.65 5.38 4.61
CA GLU A 222 15.44 5.73 3.85
C GLU A 222 14.21 5.87 4.75
N VAL A 223 14.24 5.27 5.94
CA VAL A 223 13.22 5.47 6.97
C VAL A 223 13.24 6.93 7.40
N ARG A 224 12.09 7.59 7.39
CA ARG A 224 11.92 8.97 7.88
C ARG A 224 11.22 9.02 9.22
N TYR A 225 10.25 8.14 9.44
CA TYR A 225 9.45 8.11 10.67
C TYR A 225 9.12 6.68 11.12
N ILE A 226 9.10 6.47 12.42
CA ILE A 226 8.56 5.28 13.09
C ILE A 226 7.43 5.77 14.01
N ILE A 227 6.19 5.55 13.62
CA ILE A 227 5.02 6.15 14.27
C ILE A 227 4.45 5.18 15.28
N VAL A 228 4.15 5.65 16.48
CA VAL A 228 3.60 4.85 17.59
C VAL A 228 2.49 5.59 18.32
N PRO A 229 1.49 4.91 18.92
CA PRO A 229 0.34 5.57 19.54
C PRO A 229 0.66 6.39 20.79
N ASP A 230 1.61 5.94 21.61
CA ASP A 230 1.91 6.55 22.90
C ASP A 230 3.35 6.26 23.38
N GLU A 231 3.72 6.87 24.49
CA GLU A 231 5.03 6.72 25.13
C GLU A 231 5.31 5.28 25.58
N SER A 232 4.27 4.49 25.88
CA SER A 232 4.44 3.09 26.25
C SER A 232 4.83 2.25 25.03
N ALA A 233 4.18 2.49 23.89
CA ALA A 233 4.53 1.91 22.61
C ALA A 233 5.92 2.36 22.14
N ALA A 234 6.27 3.64 22.32
CA ALA A 234 7.60 4.16 22.01
C ALA A 234 8.69 3.37 22.74
N LYS A 235 8.57 3.17 24.05
CA LYS A 235 9.52 2.36 24.84
C LYS A 235 9.68 0.94 24.29
N ARG A 236 8.57 0.24 24.02
CA ARG A 236 8.61 -1.11 23.44
C ARG A 236 9.25 -1.15 22.05
N THR A 237 9.04 -0.10 21.25
CA THR A 237 9.67 0.03 19.92
C THR A 237 11.17 0.31 20.04
N ILE A 238 11.60 1.14 21.01
CA ILE A 238 13.02 1.35 21.34
C ILE A 238 13.66 0.02 21.74
N ASP A 239 13.05 -0.74 22.64
CA ASP A 239 13.55 -2.05 23.04
C ASP A 239 13.68 -2.99 21.83
N THR A 240 12.74 -2.93 20.88
CA THR A 240 12.81 -3.71 19.63
C THR A 240 14.02 -3.29 18.79
N ILE A 241 14.24 -1.98 18.61
CA ILE A 241 15.36 -1.43 17.82
C ILE A 241 16.71 -1.77 18.46
N LEU A 242 16.83 -1.63 19.79
CA LEU A 242 18.09 -1.89 20.50
C LEU A 242 18.53 -3.37 20.42
N ASN A 243 17.56 -4.28 20.25
CA ASN A 243 17.78 -5.71 20.05
C ASN A 243 18.05 -6.11 18.59
N LEU A 244 18.00 -5.18 17.62
CA LEU A 244 18.36 -5.48 16.24
C LEU A 244 19.87 -5.74 16.11
N ASN A 245 20.23 -6.69 15.25
CA ASN A 245 21.63 -7.01 14.94
C ASN A 245 22.20 -6.05 13.87
N ILE A 246 22.25 -4.76 14.21
CA ILE A 246 22.75 -3.66 13.38
C ILE A 246 23.71 -2.81 14.21
N ASN A 247 24.42 -1.87 13.57
CA ASN A 247 25.38 -1.04 14.31
C ASN A 247 24.69 -0.03 15.24
N GLU A 248 25.42 0.45 16.25
CA GLU A 248 24.84 1.35 17.27
C GLU A 248 24.38 2.69 16.69
N ASP A 249 25.10 3.25 15.70
CA ASP A 249 24.72 4.51 15.07
C ASP A 249 23.38 4.40 14.33
N GLU A 250 23.12 3.27 13.66
CA GLU A 250 21.84 2.98 13.02
C GLU A 250 20.72 2.82 14.05
N LYS A 251 20.98 2.20 15.20
CA LYS A 251 19.99 2.10 16.29
C LYS A 251 19.61 3.49 16.79
N TYR A 252 20.59 4.34 17.10
CA TYR A 252 20.33 5.71 17.55
C TYR A 252 19.59 6.53 16.49
N LEU A 253 19.97 6.37 15.22
CA LEU A 253 19.27 6.99 14.10
C LEU A 253 17.80 6.56 14.06
N LEU A 254 17.49 5.27 14.17
CA LEU A 254 16.10 4.78 14.17
C LEU A 254 15.32 5.27 15.39
N VAL A 255 15.92 5.24 16.59
CA VAL A 255 15.29 5.76 17.82
C VAL A 255 14.93 7.23 17.67
N SER A 256 15.80 8.05 17.06
CA SER A 256 15.52 9.47 16.81
C SER A 256 14.41 9.74 15.78
N LYS A 257 13.96 8.72 15.04
CA LYS A 257 12.86 8.81 14.06
C LYS A 257 11.51 8.43 14.67
N ILE A 258 11.45 8.09 15.96
CA ILE A 258 10.20 7.68 16.61
C ILE A 258 9.32 8.91 16.87
N GLU A 259 8.08 8.85 16.38
CA GLU A 259 7.07 9.88 16.55
C GLU A 259 5.81 9.34 17.24
N VAL A 260 5.32 10.06 18.24
CA VAL A 260 4.12 9.68 19.00
C VAL A 260 2.88 10.31 18.36
N SER A 261 1.98 9.48 17.84
CA SER A 261 0.88 9.90 16.98
C SER A 261 -0.21 10.72 17.67
N LYS A 262 -0.40 10.54 18.98
CA LYS A 262 -1.35 11.38 19.76
C LYS A 262 -1.07 12.87 19.61
N LYS A 263 0.21 13.25 19.43
CA LYS A 263 0.63 14.65 19.18
C LYS A 263 0.09 15.22 17.87
N PHE A 264 -0.24 14.38 16.89
CA PHE A 264 -0.86 14.79 15.63
C PHE A 264 -2.37 15.06 15.75
N SER A 265 -3.00 14.50 16.79
CA SER A 265 -4.44 14.60 17.02
C SER A 265 -4.81 15.73 17.99
N GLU A 266 -3.90 16.09 18.90
CA GLU A 266 -4.09 17.15 19.90
C GLU A 266 -4.02 18.58 19.31
N ASN A 267 -3.57 18.73 18.06
CA ASN A 267 -3.45 20.01 17.36
C ASN A 267 -4.60 20.27 16.34
N MET A 268 -5.73 19.56 16.47
CA MET A 268 -6.95 19.73 15.67
C MET A 268 -8.14 20.14 16.53
#